data_AF-A0AAD2JVH9-F1
#
_entry.id   AF-A0AAD2JVH9-F1
#
_cell.length_a   1.000
_cell.length_b   1.000
_cell.length_c   1.000
_cell.angle_alpha   90.00
_cell.angle_beta   90.00
_cell.angle_gamma   90.00
#
_symmetry.space_group_name_H-M   'P 1'
#
loop_
_entity.id
_entity.type
_entity.pdbx_description
1 polymer ?
#
loop_
_entity_poly.entity_id
_entity_poly.type
_entity_poly.pdbx_seq_one_letter_code
_entity_poly.pdbx_strand_id
1 'polypeptide(L)'
;MTTGESGAFSESIRVDLKRHRPIQQDETYDDYDYASDSDLDEDEERGDPGEQSSLVASSVDIEDQELEPMGTHQMGWAITEKGHAYKTWNAFFYYLYTKRIRFGALAGPGDEHTPVCSAKSMYKLADKFDLRELKHLAADSIKANLNESNIVKQSFCTFTSLFAEIQEMHAEILVRELKKPAVMEMMQCMHRDIAMGQRPLGYAMLSLVSQKLVAAAVFFADPQPV
;
A
#
# COMPACT_ATOMS: atom_id res chain seq x y z
N MET A 1 5.88 38.94 28.25
CA MET A 1 7.00 38.01 27.98
C MET A 1 6.39 36.61 28.01
N THR A 2 5.83 36.15 26.88
CA THR A 2 6.47 35.23 25.88
C THR A 2 6.88 33.92 26.56
N THR A 3 6.31 32.74 26.32
CA THR A 3 6.03 32.00 25.06
C THR A 3 4.92 30.97 25.33
N GLY A 4 3.96 30.61 24.47
CA GLY A 4 4.03 30.46 23.02
C GLY A 4 4.42 29.03 22.59
N GLU A 5 3.87 27.98 23.22
CA GLU A 5 4.02 26.60 22.70
C GLU A 5 3.00 26.37 21.57
N SER A 6 3.42 26.79 20.38
CA SER A 6 2.77 26.50 19.12
C SER A 6 3.01 25.04 18.71
N GLY A 7 1.92 24.27 18.59
CA GLY A 7 1.78 23.14 17.66
C GLY A 7 2.83 22.03 17.75
N ALA A 8 2.88 21.29 18.85
CA ALA A 8 3.53 19.98 18.87
C ALA A 8 2.62 18.94 18.19
N PHE A 9 3.20 18.06 17.36
CA PHE A 9 2.50 16.90 16.78
C PHE A 9 1.88 16.09 17.92
N SER A 10 0.54 16.04 17.98
CA SER A 10 -0.21 15.38 19.07
C SER A 10 0.10 13.89 19.23
N GLU A 11 0.71 13.28 18.21
CA GLU A 11 1.08 11.87 18.15
C GLU A 11 2.53 11.60 18.57
N SER A 12 3.30 12.64 18.87
CA SER A 12 4.72 12.51 19.20
C SER A 12 4.94 12.32 20.71
N ILE A 13 5.75 11.33 21.07
CA ILE A 13 6.12 11.04 22.45
C ILE A 13 7.63 11.26 22.60
N ARG A 14 8.03 11.96 23.67
CA ARG A 14 9.45 12.06 24.05
C ARG A 14 9.90 10.74 24.65
N VAL A 15 10.89 10.11 24.03
CA VAL A 15 11.42 8.81 24.41
C VAL A 15 12.95 8.81 24.36
N ASP A 16 13.57 7.93 25.13
CA ASP A 16 14.99 7.64 24.95
C ASP A 16 15.15 6.76 23.70
N LEU A 17 15.72 7.34 22.63
CA LEU A 17 15.82 6.68 21.32
C LEU A 17 16.60 5.35 21.37
N LYS A 18 17.54 5.19 22.31
CA LYS A 18 18.33 3.96 22.44
C LYS A 18 17.58 2.85 23.16
N ARG A 19 16.57 3.20 23.96
CA ARG A 19 15.80 2.27 24.80
C ARG A 19 14.35 2.12 24.35
N HIS A 20 13.87 2.98 23.45
CA HIS A 20 12.51 2.92 22.96
C HIS A 20 12.31 1.73 22.03
N ARG A 21 11.55 0.74 22.51
CA ARG A 21 10.88 -0.24 21.64
C ARG A 21 9.44 0.21 21.44
N PRO A 22 8.90 0.18 20.21
CA PRO A 22 7.49 0.43 19.98
C PRO A 22 6.66 -0.49 20.89
N ILE A 23 5.63 0.05 21.53
CA ILE A 23 4.75 -0.74 22.39
C ILE A 23 4.05 -1.76 21.49
N GLN A 24 4.37 -3.06 21.66
CA GLN A 24 3.54 -4.15 21.15
C GLN A 24 2.22 -4.10 21.93
N GLN A 25 1.20 -3.49 21.34
CA GLN A 25 -0.18 -3.57 21.83
C GLN A 25 -0.96 -4.49 20.91
N ASP A 26 -1.81 -5.33 21.52
CA ASP A 26 -2.55 -6.48 21.01
C ASP A 26 -2.70 -6.59 19.49
N GLU A 27 -2.35 -7.80 19.01
CA GLU A 27 -2.39 -8.25 17.64
C GLU A 27 -3.82 -8.26 17.08
N THR A 28 -4.21 -7.17 16.43
CA THR A 28 -5.20 -7.23 15.34
C THR A 28 -4.52 -6.76 14.06
N TYR A 29 -3.64 -7.61 13.54
CA TYR A 29 -2.93 -7.47 12.26
C TYR A 29 -3.86 -7.68 11.04
N ASP A 30 -5.12 -7.24 11.11
CA ASP A 30 -6.18 -7.71 10.19
C ASP A 30 -6.64 -6.69 9.14
N ASP A 31 -5.89 -5.61 8.89
CA ASP A 31 -6.22 -4.64 7.82
C ASP A 31 -5.08 -4.42 6.80
N TYR A 32 -3.98 -5.17 6.93
CA TYR A 32 -2.92 -5.17 5.92
C TYR A 32 -3.15 -6.34 4.96
N ASP A 33 -3.99 -6.11 3.94
CA ASP A 33 -4.28 -7.04 2.86
C ASP A 33 -3.05 -7.21 1.94
N TYR A 34 -2.03 -7.90 2.47
CA TYR A 34 -0.81 -8.30 1.74
C TYR A 34 -1.17 -9.08 0.47
N ALA A 35 -2.33 -9.75 0.44
CA ALA A 35 -2.83 -10.47 -0.72
C ALA A 35 -3.27 -9.56 -1.88
N SER A 36 -3.36 -8.24 -1.67
CA SER A 36 -3.67 -7.24 -2.71
C SER A 36 -2.44 -6.51 -3.27
N ASP A 37 -1.33 -6.50 -2.52
CA ASP A 37 -0.02 -5.96 -2.93
C ASP A 37 0.82 -7.05 -3.63
N SER A 38 0.18 -7.78 -4.56
CA SER A 38 0.79 -8.84 -5.42
C SER A 38 1.84 -8.31 -6.42
N ASP A 39 2.42 -7.14 -6.16
CA ASP A 39 3.53 -6.54 -6.91
C ASP A 39 4.88 -6.69 -6.18
N LEU A 40 4.94 -7.51 -5.13
CA LEU A 40 6.12 -7.71 -4.27
C LEU A 40 6.68 -9.13 -4.23
N ASP A 41 6.17 -10.06 -5.05
CA ASP A 41 6.69 -11.43 -5.11
C ASP A 41 7.71 -11.58 -6.24
N GLU A 42 8.98 -11.28 -5.96
CA GLU A 42 10.15 -11.97 -6.54
C GLU A 42 11.43 -11.55 -5.78
N ASP A 43 12.23 -12.57 -5.42
CA ASP A 43 13.62 -12.54 -4.92
C ASP A 43 13.89 -12.46 -3.41
N GLU A 44 13.64 -13.55 -2.68
CA GLU A 44 14.51 -13.99 -1.57
C GLU A 44 14.67 -15.52 -1.55
N GLU A 45 15.35 -16.09 -2.56
CA GLU A 45 15.99 -17.40 -2.41
C GLU A 45 17.51 -17.20 -2.32
N ARG A 46 17.96 -16.65 -1.19
CA ARG A 46 19.38 -16.64 -0.84
C ARG A 46 19.62 -17.80 0.13
N GLY A 47 20.06 -18.92 -0.43
CA GLY A 47 20.44 -20.11 0.34
C GLY A 47 21.50 -19.80 1.40
N ASP A 48 21.18 -20.16 2.63
CA ASP A 48 22.04 -20.14 3.81
C ASP A 48 23.03 -21.33 3.77
N PRO A 49 24.37 -21.11 3.86
CA PRO A 49 25.32 -22.20 4.04
C PRO A 49 25.40 -22.56 5.53
N GLY A 50 24.98 -23.79 5.82
CA GLY A 50 24.67 -24.26 7.17
C GLY A 50 25.75 -24.12 8.25
N GLU A 51 25.28 -23.80 9.46
CA GLU A 51 26.01 -23.98 10.70
C GLU A 51 25.75 -25.37 11.29
N GLN A 52 26.83 -26.14 11.47
CA GLN A 52 26.81 -27.39 12.22
C GLN A 52 26.94 -27.11 13.72
N SER A 53 25.98 -27.66 14.45
CA SER A 53 25.95 -27.84 15.90
C SER A 53 27.18 -28.56 16.45
N SER A 54 27.74 -28.05 17.53
CA SER A 54 28.51 -28.84 18.50
C SER A 54 28.45 -28.20 19.89
N LEU A 55 27.75 -28.89 20.78
CA LEU A 55 27.65 -28.68 22.22
C LEU A 55 29.02 -28.76 22.90
N VAL A 56 29.29 -27.86 23.85
CA VAL A 56 30.05 -28.15 25.06
C VAL A 56 29.58 -27.24 26.20
N ALA A 57 29.09 -27.87 27.25
CA ALA A 57 28.76 -27.24 28.52
C ALA A 57 30.04 -26.96 29.32
N SER A 58 30.13 -25.80 29.95
CA SER A 58 30.79 -25.67 31.24
C SER A 58 30.22 -24.49 32.01
N SER A 59 29.71 -24.81 33.19
CA SER A 59 29.21 -23.93 34.24
C SER A 59 30.37 -23.13 34.86
N VAL A 60 30.22 -21.82 34.96
CA VAL A 60 30.89 -20.99 35.97
C VAL A 60 29.95 -19.83 36.33
N ASP A 61 29.49 -19.82 37.58
CA ASP A 61 28.80 -18.69 38.21
C ASP A 61 29.78 -17.52 38.40
N ILE A 62 29.47 -16.37 37.82
CA ILE A 62 30.05 -15.08 38.21
C ILE A 62 28.91 -14.07 38.27
N GLU A 63 28.65 -13.58 39.48
CA GLU A 63 27.81 -12.41 39.75
C GLU A 63 28.50 -11.16 39.19
N ASP A 64 28.15 -10.77 37.96
CA ASP A 64 28.52 -9.47 37.42
C ASP A 64 27.43 -8.45 37.77
N GLN A 65 27.75 -7.56 38.71
CA GLN A 65 27.12 -6.24 38.80
C GLN A 65 27.42 -5.49 37.51
N GLU A 66 26.51 -5.56 36.53
CA GLU A 66 26.51 -4.67 35.38
C GLU A 66 26.27 -3.23 35.86
N LEU A 67 27.38 -2.53 36.10
CA LEU A 67 27.45 -1.09 35.95
C LEU A 67 27.23 -0.79 34.47
N GLU A 68 25.96 -0.72 34.05
CA GLU A 68 25.58 -0.26 32.73
C GLU A 68 26.32 1.07 32.45
N PRO A 69 27.11 1.17 31.37
CA PRO A 69 27.75 2.43 31.02
C PRO A 69 26.66 3.49 30.90
N MET A 70 26.90 4.69 31.44
CA MET A 70 26.09 5.87 31.22
C MET A 70 26.06 6.20 29.71
N GLY A 71 25.33 5.40 28.95
CA GLY A 71 24.96 5.69 27.60
C GLY A 71 24.20 6.99 27.67
N THR A 72 24.73 8.02 27.03
CA THR A 72 24.07 9.31 26.93
C THR A 72 22.63 9.08 26.50
N HIS A 73 21.69 9.37 27.40
CA HIS A 73 20.26 9.32 27.15
C HIS A 73 20.00 10.26 25.98
N GLN A 74 19.76 9.69 24.81
CA GLN A 74 19.46 10.48 23.62
C GLN A 74 17.94 10.62 23.57
N MET A 75 17.44 11.61 24.32
CA MET A 75 16.02 11.94 24.30
C MET A 75 15.66 12.46 22.91
N GLY A 76 14.72 11.80 22.27
CA GLY A 76 14.17 12.19 20.98
C GLY A 76 12.65 12.10 20.96
N TRP A 77 12.06 12.49 19.84
CA TRP A 77 10.63 12.32 19.61
C TRP A 77 10.42 11.07 18.76
N ALA A 78 9.54 10.18 19.21
CA ALA A 78 9.07 9.05 18.43
C ALA A 78 7.62 9.29 18.02
N ILE A 79 7.34 9.02 16.75
CA ILE A 79 6.00 8.97 16.18
C ILE A 79 5.82 7.54 15.68
N THR A 80 4.83 6.82 16.19
CA THR A 80 4.55 5.44 15.78
C THR A 80 3.38 5.44 14.82
N GLU A 81 3.67 5.19 13.55
CA GLU A 81 2.66 5.09 12.52
C GLU A 81 2.44 3.65 12.10
N LYS A 82 1.19 3.18 12.19
CA LYS A 82 0.78 1.82 11.84
C LYS A 82 0.28 1.75 10.39
N GLY A 83 0.13 0.53 9.89
CA GLY A 83 -0.57 0.27 8.64
C GLY A 83 0.18 0.74 7.39
N HIS A 84 1.52 0.72 7.39
CA HIS A 84 2.33 0.92 6.19
C HIS A 84 3.61 0.09 6.29
N ALA A 85 3.96 -0.62 5.22
CA ALA A 85 5.18 -1.42 5.16
C ALA A 85 6.44 -0.54 5.22
N TYR A 86 7.53 -1.07 5.79
CA TYR A 86 8.83 -0.39 5.82
C TYR A 86 9.32 0.03 4.43
N LYS A 87 9.16 -0.83 3.41
CA LYS A 87 9.53 -0.52 2.02
C LYS A 87 8.79 0.73 1.51
N THR A 88 7.50 0.89 1.84
CA THR A 88 6.70 2.07 1.50
C THR A 88 7.20 3.31 2.23
N TRP A 89 7.46 3.22 3.54
CA TRP A 89 8.03 4.33 4.31
C TRP A 89 9.41 4.77 3.79
N ASN A 90 10.28 3.81 3.48
CA ASN A 90 11.60 4.09 2.96
C ASN A 90 11.53 4.81 1.59
N ALA A 91 10.69 4.33 0.67
CA ALA A 91 10.43 4.99 -0.61
C ALA A 91 9.80 6.38 -0.42
N PHE A 92 8.93 6.54 0.56
CA PHE A 92 8.31 7.82 0.91
C PHE A 92 9.34 8.84 1.37
N PHE A 93 10.18 8.49 2.35
CA PHE A 93 11.24 9.39 2.81
C PHE A 93 12.20 9.72 1.67
N TYR A 94 12.61 8.73 0.88
CA TYR A 94 13.44 8.97 -0.31
C TYR A 94 12.79 9.98 -1.27
N TYR A 95 11.49 9.86 -1.53
CA TYR A 95 10.75 10.82 -2.35
C TYR A 95 10.71 12.22 -1.72
N LEU A 96 10.53 12.35 -0.40
CA LEU A 96 10.52 13.66 0.24
C LEU A 96 11.84 14.43 0.04
N TYR A 97 12.97 13.72 0.09
CA TYR A 97 14.29 14.31 -0.11
C TYR A 97 14.66 14.54 -1.59
N THR A 98 14.32 13.60 -2.47
CA THR A 98 14.83 13.58 -3.86
C THR A 98 13.80 13.97 -4.90
N LYS A 99 12.51 13.95 -4.55
CA LYS A 99 11.36 14.06 -5.45
C LYS A 99 11.29 12.97 -6.52
N ARG A 100 11.95 11.81 -6.28
CA ARG A 100 11.95 10.65 -7.17
C ARG A 100 11.30 9.45 -6.46
N ILE A 101 10.54 8.65 -7.21
CA ILE A 101 9.88 7.43 -6.69
C ILE A 101 9.84 6.35 -7.77
N ARG A 102 9.85 5.07 -7.35
CA ARG A 102 9.66 3.90 -8.22
C ARG A 102 8.62 2.94 -7.66
N PHE A 103 7.86 2.33 -8.56
CA PHE A 103 6.81 1.37 -8.25
C PHE A 103 7.12 -0.04 -8.82
N GLY A 104 6.73 -1.09 -8.08
CA GLY A 104 7.18 -2.48 -8.21
C GLY A 104 7.05 -3.16 -9.57
N ALA A 105 6.06 -2.81 -10.40
CA ALA A 105 5.80 -3.52 -11.67
C ALA A 105 6.37 -2.82 -12.92
N LEU A 106 6.87 -1.58 -12.78
CA LEU A 106 7.25 -0.70 -13.91
C LEU A 106 8.62 -0.06 -13.73
N ALA A 107 9.40 -0.51 -12.75
CA ALA A 107 10.76 -0.04 -12.56
C ALA A 107 11.64 -0.57 -13.70
N GLY A 108 11.80 0.25 -14.76
CA GLY A 108 12.85 0.05 -15.76
C GLY A 108 14.26 0.05 -15.13
N PRO A 109 15.34 0.02 -15.93
CA PRO A 109 16.71 0.05 -15.43
C PRO A 109 17.01 1.41 -14.76
N GLY A 110 16.54 1.55 -13.53
CA GLY A 110 16.74 2.70 -12.69
C GLY A 110 17.81 2.39 -11.66
N ASP A 111 18.45 3.46 -11.20
CA ASP A 111 19.42 3.47 -10.10
C ASP A 111 19.09 2.43 -9.02
N GLU A 112 19.99 1.45 -8.85
CA GLU A 112 19.86 0.32 -7.93
C GLU A 112 19.52 0.77 -6.51
N HIS A 113 19.90 2.00 -6.14
CA HIS A 113 19.70 2.57 -4.82
C HIS A 113 18.33 3.23 -4.59
N THR A 114 17.48 3.39 -5.61
CA THR A 114 16.16 4.01 -5.42
C THR A 114 15.18 2.99 -4.81
N PRO A 115 14.65 3.20 -3.61
CA PRO A 115 13.72 2.24 -3.01
C PRO A 115 12.45 2.07 -3.86
N VAL A 116 11.99 0.82 -3.95
CA VAL A 116 10.78 0.45 -4.69
C VAL A 116 9.67 0.14 -3.68
N CYS A 117 8.44 0.53 -4.03
CA CYS A 117 7.26 0.26 -3.21
C CYS A 117 6.02 -0.03 -4.07
N SER A 118 4.95 -0.52 -3.44
CA SER A 118 3.68 -0.68 -4.13
C SER A 118 3.01 0.67 -4.37
N ALA A 119 2.51 0.88 -5.59
CA ALA A 119 1.79 2.11 -5.95
C ALA A 119 0.52 2.29 -5.11
N LYS A 120 -0.18 1.20 -4.73
CA LYS A 120 -1.37 1.26 -3.88
C LYS A 120 -1.03 1.73 -2.48
N SER A 121 -0.03 1.11 -1.86
CA SER A 121 0.46 1.48 -0.54
C SER A 121 0.94 2.95 -0.53
N MET A 122 1.63 3.39 -1.58
CA MET A 122 2.04 4.80 -1.69
C MET A 122 0.85 5.75 -1.91
N TYR A 123 -0.18 5.35 -2.67
CA TYR A 123 -1.40 6.14 -2.84
C TYR A 123 -2.12 6.35 -1.49
N LYS A 124 -2.26 5.29 -0.68
CA LYS A 124 -2.83 5.39 0.68
C LYS A 124 -2.06 6.39 1.54
N LEU A 125 -0.73 6.30 1.53
CA LEU A 125 0.15 7.17 2.31
C LEU A 125 0.07 8.63 1.82
N ALA A 126 0.08 8.84 0.51
CA ALA A 126 -0.02 10.17 -0.08
C ALA A 126 -1.38 10.83 0.18
N ASP A 127 -2.47 10.06 0.15
CA ASP A 127 -3.81 10.52 0.53
C ASP A 127 -3.86 10.91 2.01
N LYS A 128 -3.31 10.06 2.90
CA LYS A 128 -3.25 10.32 4.34
C LYS A 128 -2.51 11.63 4.68
N PHE A 129 -1.44 11.96 3.95
CA PHE A 129 -0.65 13.18 4.18
C PHE A 129 -1.01 14.37 3.25
N ASP A 130 -2.10 14.28 2.48
CA ASP A 130 -2.53 15.28 1.47
C ASP A 130 -1.42 15.69 0.48
N LEU A 131 -0.61 14.71 0.04
CA LEU A 131 0.48 14.91 -0.91
C LEU A 131 -0.01 14.66 -2.33
N ARG A 132 -0.73 15.65 -2.88
CA ARG A 132 -1.43 15.57 -4.17
C ARG A 132 -0.58 15.10 -5.34
N GLU A 133 0.64 15.61 -5.47
CA GLU A 133 1.55 15.22 -6.55
C GLU A 133 1.93 13.73 -6.46
N LEU A 134 2.30 13.27 -5.27
CA LEU A 134 2.66 11.89 -5.02
C LEU A 134 1.46 10.95 -5.20
N LYS A 135 0.27 11.39 -4.76
CA LYS A 135 -1.00 10.69 -4.96
C LYS A 135 -1.29 10.51 -6.45
N HIS A 136 -1.11 11.55 -7.25
CA HIS A 136 -1.27 11.48 -8.71
C HIS A 136 -0.26 10.52 -9.36
N LEU A 137 1.03 10.61 -9.00
CA LEU A 137 2.06 9.70 -9.50
C LEU A 137 1.74 8.23 -9.19
N ALA A 138 1.24 7.96 -7.98
CA ALA A 138 0.80 6.63 -7.59
C ALA A 138 -0.43 6.19 -8.38
N ALA A 139 -1.41 7.07 -8.59
CA ALA A 139 -2.60 6.79 -9.40
C ALA A 139 -2.25 6.45 -10.85
N ASP A 140 -1.32 7.19 -11.46
CA ASP A 140 -0.83 6.93 -12.81
C ASP A 140 -0.16 5.57 -12.90
N SER A 141 0.65 5.19 -11.91
CA SER A 141 1.27 3.87 -11.86
C SER A 141 0.25 2.75 -11.65
N ILE A 142 -0.78 2.95 -10.82
CA ILE A 142 -1.89 2.00 -10.65
C ILE A 142 -2.58 1.80 -11.99
N LYS A 143 -2.92 2.89 -12.69
CA LYS A 143 -3.54 2.88 -14.01
C LYS A 143 -2.69 2.17 -15.05
N ALA A 144 -1.38 2.42 -15.07
CA ALA A 144 -0.45 1.81 -16.01
C ALA A 144 -0.29 0.29 -15.81
N ASN A 145 -0.51 -0.20 -14.59
CA ASN A 145 -0.46 -1.63 -14.26
C ASN A 145 -1.78 -2.37 -14.59
N LEU A 146 -2.83 -1.67 -15.03
CA LEU A 146 -4.09 -2.32 -15.42
C LEU A 146 -3.96 -2.96 -16.80
N ASN A 147 -4.34 -4.23 -16.88
CA ASN A 147 -4.35 -5.02 -18.09
C ASN A 147 -5.61 -5.91 -18.15
N GLU A 148 -5.79 -6.61 -19.27
CA GLU A 148 -6.98 -7.41 -19.51
C GLU A 148 -7.20 -8.51 -18.46
N SER A 149 -6.12 -9.11 -17.95
CA SER A 149 -6.20 -10.22 -17.00
C SER A 149 -6.45 -9.77 -15.55
N ASN A 150 -6.10 -8.53 -15.21
CA ASN A 150 -6.22 -8.03 -13.84
C ASN A 150 -7.34 -7.00 -13.64
N ILE A 151 -7.82 -6.32 -14.69
CA ILE A 151 -8.73 -5.17 -14.56
C ILE A 151 -9.99 -5.50 -13.76
N VAL A 152 -10.60 -6.66 -14.00
CA VAL A 152 -11.80 -7.08 -13.27
C VAL A 152 -11.45 -7.31 -11.80
N LYS A 153 -10.44 -8.13 -11.50
CA LYS A 153 -10.03 -8.40 -10.10
C LYS A 153 -9.65 -7.10 -9.35
N GLN A 154 -8.91 -6.21 -10.00
CA GLN A 154 -8.48 -4.93 -9.41
C GLN A 154 -9.65 -3.96 -9.23
N SER A 155 -10.63 -3.93 -10.13
CA SER A 155 -11.82 -3.07 -9.98
C SER A 155 -12.67 -3.43 -8.76
N PHE A 156 -12.74 -4.73 -8.44
CA PHE A 156 -13.58 -5.24 -7.34
C PHE A 156 -12.81 -5.52 -6.04
N CYS A 157 -11.56 -5.07 -5.94
CA CYS A 157 -10.77 -5.24 -4.72
C CYS A 157 -11.11 -4.18 -3.67
N THR A 158 -10.76 -4.48 -2.41
CA THR A 158 -11.00 -3.57 -1.27
C THR A 158 -10.34 -2.21 -1.48
N PHE A 159 -9.10 -2.17 -1.97
CA PHE A 159 -8.39 -0.91 -2.24
C PHE A 159 -9.21 0.03 -3.14
N THR A 160 -9.71 -0.46 -4.27
CA THR A 160 -10.49 0.35 -5.22
C THR A 160 -11.79 0.85 -4.60
N SER A 161 -12.40 0.09 -3.70
CA SER A 161 -13.63 0.51 -3.02
C SER A 161 -13.43 1.63 -1.99
N LEU A 162 -12.20 1.82 -1.49
CA LEU A 162 -11.88 2.85 -0.50
C LEU A 162 -11.64 4.23 -1.13
N PHE A 163 -11.28 4.29 -2.42
CA PHE A 163 -10.85 5.51 -3.07
C PHE A 163 -11.72 5.80 -4.30
N ALA A 164 -12.66 6.74 -4.16
CA ALA A 164 -13.62 7.09 -5.21
C ALA A 164 -12.94 7.50 -6.54
N GLU A 165 -11.80 8.20 -6.48
CA GLU A 165 -11.03 8.57 -7.66
C GLU A 165 -10.49 7.35 -8.42
N ILE A 166 -9.95 6.36 -7.69
CA ILE A 166 -9.49 5.09 -8.26
C ILE A 166 -10.68 4.28 -8.77
N GLN A 167 -11.79 4.27 -8.03
CA GLN A 167 -13.01 3.57 -8.41
C GLN A 167 -13.54 4.07 -9.76
N GLU A 168 -13.62 5.39 -9.92
CA GLU A 168 -14.07 6.03 -11.14
C GLU A 168 -13.16 5.68 -12.32
N MET A 169 -11.84 5.81 -12.12
CA MET A 169 -10.83 5.49 -13.13
C MET A 169 -10.86 4.01 -13.55
N HIS A 170 -10.99 3.09 -12.59
CA HIS A 170 -11.12 1.65 -12.88
C HIS A 170 -12.41 1.34 -13.63
N ALA A 171 -13.54 1.93 -13.22
CA ALA A 171 -14.83 1.72 -13.88
C ALA A 171 -14.81 2.17 -15.35
N GLU A 172 -14.18 3.32 -15.64
CA GLU A 172 -14.03 3.80 -17.02
C GLU A 172 -13.21 2.86 -17.90
N ILE A 173 -12.09 2.38 -17.38
CA ILE A 173 -11.22 1.44 -18.10
C ILE A 173 -11.98 0.12 -18.28
N LEU A 174 -12.61 -0.41 -17.23
CA LEU A 174 -13.37 -1.65 -17.29
C LEU A 174 -14.48 -1.57 -18.35
N VAL A 175 -15.29 -0.51 -18.37
CA VAL A 175 -16.35 -0.31 -19.38
C VAL A 175 -15.80 -0.34 -20.81
N ARG A 176 -14.62 0.25 -21.04
CA ARG A 176 -13.95 0.22 -22.34
C ARG A 176 -13.49 -1.18 -22.71
N GLU A 177 -12.93 -1.92 -21.76
CA GLU A 177 -12.37 -3.27 -21.95
C GLU A 177 -13.44 -4.38 -21.99
N LEU A 178 -14.67 -4.13 -21.52
CA LEU A 178 -15.78 -5.11 -21.54
C LEU A 178 -16.13 -5.65 -22.94
N LYS A 179 -15.70 -4.97 -24.02
CA LYS A 179 -15.86 -5.46 -25.40
C LYS A 179 -15.01 -6.71 -25.69
N LYS A 180 -13.99 -6.97 -24.88
CA LYS A 180 -13.08 -8.11 -25.04
C LYS A 180 -13.69 -9.35 -24.38
N PRO A 181 -13.72 -10.51 -25.06
CA PRO A 181 -14.39 -11.72 -24.56
C PRO A 181 -13.80 -12.20 -23.23
N ALA A 182 -12.46 -12.22 -23.10
CA ALA A 182 -11.79 -12.62 -21.85
C ALA A 182 -12.23 -11.76 -20.64
N VAL A 183 -12.31 -10.44 -20.83
CA VAL A 183 -12.74 -9.50 -19.78
C VAL A 183 -14.21 -9.72 -19.43
N MET A 184 -15.06 -9.96 -20.43
CA MET A 184 -16.47 -10.25 -20.21
C MET A 184 -16.70 -11.56 -19.45
N GLU A 185 -15.94 -12.62 -19.75
CA GLU A 185 -15.99 -13.88 -19.00
C GLU A 185 -15.60 -13.68 -17.53
N MET A 186 -14.50 -12.96 -17.27
CA MET A 186 -14.10 -12.61 -15.91
C MET A 186 -15.16 -11.77 -15.17
N MET A 187 -15.80 -10.84 -15.88
CA MET A 187 -16.91 -10.04 -15.32
C MET A 187 -18.12 -10.90 -14.96
N GLN A 188 -18.47 -11.90 -15.77
CA GLN A 188 -19.56 -12.83 -15.47
C GLN A 188 -19.27 -13.70 -14.23
N CYS A 189 -18.02 -14.15 -14.07
CA CYS A 189 -17.59 -14.81 -12.83
C CYS A 189 -17.73 -13.86 -11.64
N MET A 190 -17.27 -12.61 -11.76
CA MET A 190 -17.39 -11.61 -10.70
C MET A 190 -18.86 -11.31 -10.32
N HIS A 191 -19.77 -11.24 -11.30
CA HIS A 191 -21.21 -11.11 -11.04
C HIS A 191 -21.76 -12.26 -10.20
N ARG A 192 -21.34 -13.50 -10.50
CA ARG A 192 -21.74 -14.67 -9.72
C ARG A 192 -21.23 -14.58 -8.29
N ASP A 193 -19.97 -14.23 -8.09
CA ASP A 193 -19.37 -14.08 -6.76
C ASP A 193 -20.12 -13.02 -5.93
N ILE A 194 -20.50 -11.91 -6.56
CA ILE A 194 -21.30 -10.85 -5.92
C ILE A 194 -22.71 -11.35 -5.56
N ALA A 195 -23.38 -12.04 -6.48
CA ALA A 195 -24.70 -12.61 -6.21
C ALA A 195 -24.69 -13.66 -5.08
N MET A 196 -23.57 -14.37 -4.91
CA MET A 196 -23.33 -15.32 -3.82
C MET A 196 -22.89 -14.65 -2.50
N GLY A 197 -22.76 -13.32 -2.47
CA GLY A 197 -22.34 -12.57 -1.28
C GLY A 197 -20.85 -12.67 -0.96
N GLN A 198 -20.02 -13.19 -1.86
CA GLN A 198 -18.57 -13.37 -1.65
C GLN A 198 -17.79 -12.05 -1.82
N ARG A 199 -18.45 -11.00 -2.30
CA ARG A 199 -17.87 -9.68 -2.58
C ARG A 199 -18.79 -8.60 -1.97
N PRO A 200 -18.72 -8.35 -0.64
CA PRO A 200 -19.65 -7.45 0.05
C PRO A 200 -19.60 -6.01 -0.49
N LEU A 201 -18.44 -5.57 -0.98
CA LEU A 201 -18.24 -4.22 -1.53
C LEU A 201 -18.44 -4.15 -3.05
N GLY A 202 -18.73 -5.28 -3.71
CA GLY A 202 -18.79 -5.36 -5.17
C GLY A 202 -19.99 -4.63 -5.79
N TYR A 203 -21.08 -4.45 -5.04
CA TYR A 203 -22.29 -3.77 -5.53
C TYR A 203 -22.01 -2.33 -5.98
N ALA A 204 -21.21 -1.57 -5.23
CA ALA A 204 -20.90 -0.18 -5.57
C ALA A 204 -20.21 -0.06 -6.94
N MET A 205 -19.22 -0.91 -7.19
CA MET A 205 -18.53 -0.96 -8.49
C MET A 205 -19.48 -1.43 -9.61
N LEU A 206 -20.35 -2.42 -9.37
CA LEU A 206 -21.34 -2.83 -10.38
C LEU A 206 -22.33 -1.73 -10.72
N SER A 207 -22.82 -1.01 -9.73
CA SER A 207 -23.73 0.11 -9.93
C SER A 207 -23.08 1.19 -10.79
N LEU A 208 -21.81 1.51 -10.51
CA LEU A 208 -21.05 2.50 -11.26
C LEU A 208 -20.80 2.07 -12.71
N VAL A 209 -20.38 0.82 -12.93
CA VAL A 209 -20.20 0.25 -14.27
C VAL A 209 -21.52 0.25 -15.05
N SER A 210 -22.62 -0.13 -14.40
CA SER A 210 -23.95 -0.14 -15.02
C SER A 210 -24.39 1.27 -15.43
N GLN A 211 -24.19 2.26 -14.56
CA GLN A 211 -24.49 3.67 -14.86
C GLN A 211 -23.67 4.18 -16.04
N LYS A 212 -22.36 3.88 -16.09
CA LYS A 212 -21.48 4.27 -17.20
C LYS A 212 -21.84 3.58 -18.51
N LEU A 213 -22.26 2.31 -18.48
CA LEU A 213 -22.75 1.59 -19.67
C LEU A 213 -24.04 2.21 -20.20
N VAL A 214 -25.00 2.53 -19.33
CA VAL A 214 -26.25 3.19 -19.74
C VAL A 214 -25.95 4.56 -20.33
N ALA A 215 -25.11 5.37 -19.68
CA ALA A 215 -24.70 6.66 -20.21
C ALA A 215 -24.06 6.51 -21.60
N ALA A 216 -23.12 5.58 -21.76
CA ALA A 216 -22.48 5.31 -23.05
C ALA A 216 -23.49 4.87 -24.12
N ALA A 217 -24.48 4.05 -23.78
CA ALA A 217 -25.52 3.59 -24.71
C ALA A 217 -26.50 4.71 -25.11
N VAL A 218 -26.86 5.60 -24.18
CA VAL A 218 -27.75 6.75 -24.45
C VAL A 218 -27.12 7.71 -25.46
N PHE A 219 -25.79 7.90 -25.44
CA PHE A 219 -25.08 8.74 -26.42
C PHE A 219 -25.10 8.19 -27.86
N PHE A 220 -25.31 6.88 -28.07
CA PHE A 220 -25.44 6.31 -29.42
C PHE A 220 -26.86 6.38 -29.99
N ALA A 221 -27.86 6.74 -29.17
CA ALA A 221 -29.25 6.75 -29.56
C ALA A 221 -29.77 8.11 -30.05
N ASP A 222 -28.92 9.15 -30.12
CA ASP A 222 -29.32 10.48 -30.59
C ASP A 222 -29.43 10.47 -32.13
N PRO A 223 -30.63 10.60 -32.72
CA PRO A 223 -30.80 10.60 -34.16
C PRO A 223 -30.29 11.92 -34.73
N GLN A 224 -29.42 11.84 -35.74
CA GLN A 224 -29.00 12.99 -36.54
C GLN A 224 -30.24 13.75 -37.04
N PRO A 225 -30.32 15.07 -36.89
CA PRO A 225 -31.41 15.84 -37.46
C PRO A 225 -31.32 15.77 -39.00
N VAL A 226 -32.43 15.32 -39.60
CA VAL A 226 -32.64 15.23 -41.05
C VAL A 226 -32.77 16.63 -41.67
#